data_AF-A0A1U7P1G7-F1
#
_entry.id   AF-A0A1U7P1G7-F1
#
_cell.length_a   1.000
_cell.length_b   1.000
_cell.length_c   1.000
_cell.angle_alpha   90.00
_cell.angle_beta   90.00
_cell.angle_gamma   90.00
#
_symmetry.space_group_name_H-M   'P 1'
#
loop_
_entity.id
_entity.type
_entity.pdbx_description
1 polymer ?
#
loop_
_entity_poly.entity_id
_entity_poly.type
_entity_poly.pdbx_seq_one_letter_code
_entity_poly.pdbx_strand_id
1 'polypeptide(L)' 'MTFRAGCLREWVLNSAEADLAYTEQAFPECPTCPHRVEPEGGPPFCTLRPVNTPHPFAALAGLNLPE' A
#
# COMPACT_ATOMS: atom_id res chain seq x y z
N MET A 1 -11.15 9.36 -3.10
CA MET A 1 -10.32 8.58 -4.05
C MET A 1 -10.28 7.13 -3.61
N THR A 2 -9.91 6.21 -4.51
CA THR A 2 -9.76 4.79 -4.16
C THR A 2 -8.34 4.51 -3.72
N PHE A 3 -8.19 3.93 -2.54
CA PHE A 3 -6.93 3.40 -2.03
C PHE A 3 -6.95 1.88 -2.05
N ARG A 4 -5.79 1.26 -2.26
CA ARG A 4 -5.62 -0.18 -2.31
C ARG A 4 -4.46 -0.63 -1.42
N ALA A 5 -4.69 -1.70 -0.67
CA ALA A 5 -3.66 -2.40 0.09
C ALA A 5 -2.90 -3.39 -0.79
N GLY A 6 -1.76 -3.90 -0.30
CA GLY A 6 -1.01 -4.96 -0.99
C GLY A 6 -1.83 -6.23 -1.23
N CYS A 7 -2.81 -6.55 -0.36
CA CYS A 7 -3.75 -7.66 -0.53
C CYS A 7 -4.89 -7.40 -1.51
N LEU A 8 -4.84 -6.31 -2.29
CA LEU A 8 -5.84 -5.89 -3.28
C LEU A 8 -7.20 -5.45 -2.71
N ARG A 9 -7.37 -5.40 -1.38
CA ARG A 9 -8.51 -4.74 -0.75
C ARG A 9 -8.51 -3.25 -1.08
N GLU A 10 -9.69 -2.70 -1.30
CA GLU A 10 -9.87 -1.30 -1.70
C GLU A 10 -10.85 -0.55 -0.80
N TRP A 11 -10.61 0.74 -0.62
CA TRP A 11 -11.45 1.65 0.14
C TRP A 11 -11.61 2.97 -0.61
N VAL A 12 -12.80 3.56 -0.54
CA VAL A 12 -13.05 4.92 -1.01
C VAL A 12 -12.90 5.87 0.18
N LEU A 13 -11.80 6.63 0.20
CA LEU A 13 -11.47 7.55 1.29
C LEU A 13 -11.32 8.98 0.75
N ASN A 14 -11.72 9.97 1.54
CA ASN A 14 -11.44 11.37 1.26
C ASN A 14 -10.15 11.79 1.97
N SER A 15 -9.03 11.66 1.28
CA SER A 15 -7.69 12.02 1.77
C SER A 15 -6.87 12.56 0.60
N ALA A 16 -5.86 13.39 0.89
CA ALA A 16 -4.87 13.87 -0.07
C ALA A 16 -3.47 13.25 0.15
N GLU A 17 -3.31 12.39 1.16
CA GLU A 17 -2.04 11.75 1.49
C GLU A 17 -1.59 10.74 0.42
N ALA A 18 -0.28 10.61 0.24
CA ALA A 18 0.31 9.68 -0.72
C ALA A 18 0.19 8.21 -0.28
N ASP A 19 0.26 7.95 1.02
CA ASP A 19 0.08 6.63 1.63
C ASP A 19 -0.70 6.79 2.95
N LEU A 20 -1.53 5.80 3.30
CA LEU A 20 -2.25 5.77 4.57
C LEU A 20 -1.97 4.46 5.33
N ALA A 21 -2.03 4.51 6.66
CA ALA A 21 -1.90 3.33 7.51
C ALA A 21 -3.28 2.79 7.91
N TYR A 22 -3.60 1.57 7.47
CA TYR A 22 -4.77 0.82 7.91
C TYR A 22 -4.43 -0.04 9.12
N THR A 23 -4.74 0.46 10.31
CA THR A 23 -4.43 -0.17 11.61
C THR A 23 -5.49 -1.15 12.07
N GLU A 24 -6.74 -0.99 11.62
CA GLU A 24 -7.89 -1.77 12.08
C GLU A 24 -7.76 -3.27 11.76
N GLN A 25 -7.17 -3.63 10.61
CA GLN A 25 -6.87 -5.02 10.21
C GLN A 25 -8.06 -5.98 10.40
N ALA A 26 -9.28 -5.52 10.08
CA ALA A 26 -10.53 -6.22 10.38
C ALA A 26 -10.75 -7.49 9.54
N PHE A 27 -9.88 -7.79 8.57
CA PHE A 27 -10.05 -8.93 7.67
C PHE A 27 -9.34 -10.17 8.22
N PRO A 28 -9.95 -11.38 8.12
CA PRO A 28 -9.35 -12.62 8.61
C PRO A 28 -7.97 -12.92 8.03
N GLU A 29 -7.70 -12.47 6.80
CA GLU A 29 -6.42 -12.65 6.12
C GLU A 29 -5.31 -11.69 6.56
N CYS A 30 -5.63 -10.61 7.29
CA CYS A 30 -4.66 -9.58 7.68
C CYS A 30 -3.46 -10.13 8.47
N PRO A 31 -3.61 -11.02 9.48
CA PRO A 31 -2.48 -11.52 10.27
C PRO A 31 -1.42 -12.26 9.46
N THR A 32 -1.81 -12.89 8.34
CA THR A 32 -0.92 -13.68 7.48
C THR A 32 -0.55 -12.95 6.19
N CYS A 33 -0.96 -11.69 6.04
CA CYS A 33 -0.70 -10.93 4.82
C CYS A 33 0.81 -10.63 4.70
N PRO A 34 1.47 -11.00 3.58
CA PRO A 34 2.90 -10.76 3.39
C PRO A 34 3.24 -9.26 3.26
N HIS A 35 2.22 -8.41 3.08
CA HIS A 35 2.36 -6.96 2.98
C HIS A 35 2.06 -6.24 4.31
N ARG A 36 1.79 -6.96 5.39
CA ARG A 36 1.56 -6.39 6.73
C ARG A 36 2.90 -5.88 7.29
N VAL A 37 2.89 -4.65 7.79
CA VAL A 37 4.05 -4.01 8.40
C VAL A 37 3.99 -4.20 9.90
N GLU A 38 5.08 -4.69 10.49
CA GLU A 38 5.26 -4.86 11.94
C GLU A 38 6.34 -3.89 12.43
N PRO A 39 5.97 -2.66 12.82
CA PRO A 39 6.93 -1.68 13.31
C PRO A 39 7.41 -2.04 14.73
N GLU A 40 8.66 -1.69 15.04
CA GLU A 40 9.17 -1.81 16.41
C GLU A 40 8.43 -0.82 17.33
N GLY A 41 7.78 -1.33 18.39
CA GLY A 41 7.11 -0.51 19.40
C GLY A 41 5.75 0.07 19.00
N GLY A 42 5.17 -0.34 17.87
CA GLY A 42 3.86 0.14 17.40
C GLY A 42 2.89 -0.98 17.03
N PRO A 43 1.60 -0.66 16.86
CA PRO A 43 0.65 -1.64 16.33
C PRO A 43 0.99 -1.96 14.86
N PRO A 44 0.74 -3.20 14.44
CA PRO A 44 0.88 -3.58 13.03
C PRO A 44 -0.14 -2.83 12.17
N PHE A 45 0.17 -2.63 10.89
CA PHE A 45 -0.73 -1.99 9.95
C PHE A 45 -0.49 -2.42 8.51
N CYS A 46 -1.45 -2.15 7.64
CA CYS A 46 -1.29 -2.28 6.18
C CYS A 46 -1.12 -0.90 5.55
N THR A 47 -0.22 -0.75 4.59
CA THR A 47 -0.11 0.48 3.81
C THR A 47 -1.17 0.50 2.71
N LEU A 48 -1.90 1.60 2.62
CA LEU A 48 -2.88 1.88 1.57
C LEU A 48 -2.30 2.92 0.61
N ARG A 49 -2.32 2.64 -0.69
CA ARG A 49 -1.84 3.58 -1.73
C ARG A 49 -2.98 3.95 -2.68
N PRO A 50 -3.05 5.19 -3.19
CA PRO A 50 -4.03 5.55 -4.20
C PRO A 50 -3.88 4.67 -5.45
N VAL A 51 -4.99 4.14 -5.97
CA VAL A 51 -4.99 3.24 -7.14
C VAL A 51 -4.46 3.95 -8.40
N ASN A 52 -4.73 5.25 -8.52
CA ASN A 52 -4.39 6.03 -9.70
C ASN A 52 -3.01 6.71 -9.60
N THR A 53 -2.24 6.46 -8.53
CA THR A 53 -0.88 7.00 -8.40
C THR A 53 0.10 6.09 -9.16
N PRO A 54 0.89 6.63 -10.11
CA PRO A 54 1.90 5.85 -10.80
C PRO A 54 2.93 5.29 -9.80
N HIS A 55 3.41 4.08 -10.06
CA HIS A 55 4.42 3.44 -9.24
C HIS A 55 5.68 4.33 -9.12
N PRO A 56 6.38 4.40 -7.97
CA PRO A 56 7.55 5.28 -7.81
C PRO A 56 8.64 5.05 -8.86
N PHE A 57 8.75 3.82 -9.36
CA PHE A 57 9.69 3.42 -10.41
C PHE A 57 9.08 3.40 -11.81
N ALA A 58 7.87 3.93 -12.03
CA ALA A 58 7.26 3.98 -13.36
C ALA A 58 8.14 4.71 -14.38
N ALA A 59 8.91 5.71 -13.93
CA ALA A 59 9.89 6.41 -14.75
C ALA A 59 11.04 5.51 -15.24
N LEU A 60 11.33 4.41 -14.54
CA LEU A 60 12.39 3.48 -14.91
C LEU A 60 11.95 2.46 -15.97
N ALA A 61 10.65 2.31 -16.23
CA ALA A 61 10.15 1.33 -17.20
C ALA A 61 10.64 1.56 -18.63
N GLY A 62 11.08 2.78 -18.95
CA GLY A 62 11.67 3.15 -20.25
C GLY A 62 13.20 3.13 -20.30
N LEU A 63 13.89 2.74 -19.22
CA LEU A 63 15.35 2.70 -19.21
C LEU A 63 15.87 1.49 -20.00
N ASN A 64 16.66 1.76 -21.04
CA ASN A 64 17.42 0.75 -21.76
C ASN A 64 18.83 0.67 -21.16
N LEU A 65 19.10 -0.38 -20.38
CA LEU A 65 20.41 -0.58 -19.76
C LEU A 65 21.36 -1.24 -20.78
N PRO A 66 22.60 -0.74 -20.95
CA PRO A 66 23.61 -1.45 -21.73
C PRO A 66 23.99 -2.78 -21.06
N GLU A 67 24.35 -3.76 -21.89
CA GLU A 67 24.82 -5.10 -21.49
C GLU A 67 26.16 -5.10 -20.75
#